data_AF-A0A9W6LKZ9-F1
#
_entry.id   AF-A0A9W6LKZ9-F1
#
_cell.length_a   1.000
_cell.length_b   1.000
_cell.length_c   1.000
_cell.angle_alpha   90.00
_cell.angle_beta   90.00
_cell.angle_gamma   90.00
#
_symmetry.space_group_name_H-M   'P 1'
#
loop_
_entity.id
_entity.type
_entity.pdbx_description
1 polymer ?
#
loop_
_entity_poly.entity_id
_entity_poly.type
_entity_poly.pdbx_seq_one_letter_code
_entity_poly.pdbx_strand_id
1 'polypeptide(L)' 'MTNHERFVETFKGMSGKELSTSEIRDIIIKKFPDMNRGSILPNDHAEGNKSVCWCAGTENRVFDRIKRGLYKVR' A
#
# COMPACT_ATOMS: atom_id res chain seq x y z
N MET A 1 -5.13 -15.63 0.93
CA MET A 1 -4.44 -14.36 1.18
C MET A 1 -5.35 -13.22 0.76
N THR A 2 -5.67 -12.29 1.64
CA THR A 2 -6.44 -11.07 1.34
C THR A 2 -5.56 -10.04 0.61
N ASN A 3 -6.16 -9.03 -0.02
CA ASN A 3 -5.38 -7.92 -0.59
C ASN A 3 -4.52 -7.23 0.47
N HIS A 4 -5.06 -7.00 1.67
CA HIS A 4 -4.30 -6.41 2.77
C HIS A 4 -3.04 -7.22 3.10
N GLU A 5 -3.16 -8.54 3.24
CA GLU A 5 -2.02 -9.43 3.50
C GLU A 5 -0.97 -9.35 2.39
N ARG A 6 -1.39 -9.23 1.12
CA ARG A 6 -0.46 -9.04 -0.01
C ARG A 6 0.33 -7.73 0.11
N PHE A 7 -0.31 -6.64 0.54
CA PHE A 7 0.39 -5.37 0.79
C PHE A 7 1.42 -5.51 1.92
N VAL A 8 1.02 -6.02 3.08
CA VAL A 8 1.92 -6.22 4.23
C VAL A 8 3.12 -7.08 3.85
N GLU A 9 2.86 -8.20 3.19
CA GLU A 9 3.89 -9.15 2.75
C GLU A 9 4.81 -8.55 1.67
N THR A 10 4.31 -7.66 0.82
CA THR A 10 5.13 -6.99 -0.20
C THR A 10 6.10 -5.97 0.41
N PHE A 11 5.65 -5.21 1.41
CA PHE A 11 6.41 -4.09 1.97
C PHE A 11 7.10 -4.39 3.29
N LYS A 12 7.03 -5.65 3.75
CA LYS A 12 7.79 -6.13 4.91
C LYS A 12 9.28 -5.85 4.73
N GLY A 13 9.88 -5.11 5.65
CA GLY A 13 11.31 -4.73 5.60
C GLY A 13 11.63 -3.55 4.67
N MET A 14 10.61 -2.86 4.15
CA MET A 14 10.77 -1.64 3.36
C MET A 14 10.41 -0.37 4.14
N SER A 15 10.18 -0.48 5.46
CA SER A 15 9.81 0.62 6.34
C SER A 15 10.74 1.82 6.17
N GLY A 16 10.14 3.01 6.06
CA GLY A 16 10.84 4.26 5.81
C GLY A 16 11.05 4.62 4.34
N LYS A 17 10.90 3.68 3.39
CA LYS A 17 11.04 3.99 1.96
C LYS A 17 9.88 4.84 1.45
N GLU A 18 10.20 5.80 0.61
CA GLU A 18 9.21 6.58 -0.13
C GLU A 18 9.02 5.98 -1.52
N LEU A 19 7.77 5.74 -1.89
CA LEU A 19 7.40 5.11 -3.15
C LEU A 19 6.21 5.84 -3.77
N SER A 20 6.28 6.02 -5.09
CA SER A 20 5.14 6.47 -5.88
C SER A 20 4.08 5.36 -5.99
N THR A 21 2.84 5.75 -6.32
CA THR A 21 1.78 4.78 -6.62
C THR A 21 2.14 3.83 -7.76
N SER A 22 2.87 4.31 -8.78
CA SER A 22 3.37 3.46 -9.87
C SER A 22 4.36 2.42 -9.37
N GLU A 23 5.34 2.83 -8.55
CA GLU A 23 6.33 1.90 -7.99
C GLU A 23 5.66 0.86 -7.09
N ILE A 24 4.73 1.27 -6.23
CA ILE A 24 3.97 0.33 -5.37
C ILE A 24 3.24 -0.71 -6.23
N ARG A 25 2.59 -0.27 -7.31
CA ARG A 25 1.92 -1.17 -8.27
C ARG A 25 2.89 -2.13 -8.91
N ASP A 26 4.03 -1.65 -9.38
CA ASP A 26 5.02 -2.48 -10.06
C ASP A 26 5.62 -3.53 -9.11
N ILE A 27 5.91 -3.16 -7.87
CA ILE A 27 6.43 -4.09 -6.85
C ILE A 27 5.40 -5.17 -6.53
N ILE A 28 4.14 -4.79 -6.28
CA ILE A 28 3.08 -5.76 -5.96
C ILE A 28 2.82 -6.68 -7.15
N ILE A 29 2.70 -6.16 -8.38
CA ILE A 29 2.47 -6.99 -9.58
C ILE A 29 3.64 -7.94 -9.82
N LYS A 30 4.87 -7.51 -9.57
CA LYS A 30 6.06 -8.38 -9.67
C LYS A 30 6.00 -9.54 -8.67
N LYS A 31 5.46 -9.34 -7.47
CA LYS A 31 5.34 -10.38 -6.43
C LYS A 31 4.05 -11.22 -6.58
N PHE A 32 2.96 -10.61 -7.02
CA PHE A 32 1.62 -11.19 -7.18
C PHE A 32 1.05 -10.84 -8.57
N PRO A 33 1.47 -11.55 -9.63
CA PRO A 33 1.06 -11.23 -11.01
C PRO A 33 -0.43 -11.40 -11.30
N ASP A 34 -1.14 -12.13 -10.44
CA ASP A 34 -2.59 -12.36 -10.51
C ASP A 34 -3.42 -11.16 -10.01
N MET A 35 -2.78 -10.16 -9.37
CA MET A 35 -3.48 -8.97 -8.93
C MET A 35 -3.86 -8.05 -10.08
N ASN A 36 -5.10 -7.55 -10.05
CA ASN A 36 -5.49 -6.45 -10.93
C ASN A 36 -4.79 -5.16 -10.48
N ARG A 37 -4.05 -4.53 -11.39
CA ARG A 37 -3.34 -3.26 -11.15
C ARG A 37 -4.25 -2.13 -10.65
N GLY A 38 -5.51 -2.09 -11.09
CA GLY A 38 -6.51 -1.12 -10.65
C GLY A 38 -6.98 -1.32 -9.21
N SER A 39 -6.88 -2.54 -8.68
CA SER A 39 -7.19 -2.88 -7.29
C SER A 39 -6.04 -2.58 -6.32
N ILE A 40 -4.88 -2.15 -6.82
CA ILE A 40 -3.72 -1.75 -6.02
C ILE A 40 -3.85 -0.25 -5.72
N LEU A 41 -4.44 0.04 -4.56
CA LEU A 41 -4.78 1.37 -4.09
C LEU A 41 -4.04 1.68 -2.78
N PRO A 42 -2.83 2.28 -2.82
CA PRO A 42 -2.06 2.58 -1.61
C PRO A 42 -2.78 3.55 -0.66
N ASN A 43 -3.63 4.42 -1.21
CA ASN A 43 -4.50 5.32 -0.45
C ASN A 43 -5.50 4.59 0.43
N ASP A 44 -5.87 3.34 0.12
CA ASP A 44 -6.77 2.55 0.96
C ASP A 44 -6.04 1.99 2.18
N HIS A 45 -4.71 2.02 2.18
CA HIS A 45 -3.85 1.56 3.28
C HIS A 45 -3.11 2.72 3.96
N ALA A 46 -3.57 3.95 3.72
CA ALA A 46 -3.08 5.18 4.32
C ALA A 46 -4.21 5.96 5.00
N GLU A 47 -3.88 6.75 6.01
CA GLU A 47 -4.86 7.55 6.76
C GLU A 47 -5.56 8.61 5.88
N GLY A 48 -6.84 8.90 6.19
CA GLY A 48 -7.55 10.06 5.64
C GLY A 48 -8.42 9.82 4.40
N ASN A 49 -8.75 8.57 4.05
CA ASN A 49 -9.69 8.26 2.96
C ASN A 49 -11.01 7.66 3.48
N LYS A 50 -12.14 7.89 2.79
CA LYS A 50 -13.50 7.59 3.29
C LYS A 50 -13.89 6.09 3.20
N SER A 51 -13.25 5.34 2.31
CA SER A 51 -13.52 3.91 2.07
C SER A 51 -12.21 3.13 2.06
N VAL A 52 -11.52 3.18 3.20
CA VAL A 52 -10.19 2.59 3.37
C VAL A 52 -10.25 1.15 3.85
N CYS A 53 -9.13 0.43 3.67
CA CYS A 53 -8.85 -0.78 4.41
C CYS A 53 -8.94 -0.49 5.92
N TRP A 54 -9.42 -1.48 6.68
CA TRP A 54 -9.52 -1.41 8.14
C TRP A 54 -8.18 -1.05 8.81
N CYS A 55 -7.03 -1.29 8.17
CA CYS A 55 -5.72 -0.96 8.73
C CYS A 55 -5.40 0.54 8.71
N ALA A 56 -5.97 1.31 7.78
CA ALA A 56 -5.54 2.68 7.47
C ALA A 56 -5.65 3.67 8.63
N GLY A 57 -6.64 3.48 9.51
CA GLY A 57 -6.86 4.31 10.69
C GLY A 57 -6.14 3.83 11.95
N THR A 58 -5.24 2.85 11.83
CA THR A 58 -4.53 2.24 12.96
C THR A 58 -3.02 2.40 12.81
N GLU A 59 -2.29 2.07 13.87
CA GLU A 59 -0.82 1.96 13.83
C GLU A 59 -0.30 0.91 12.85
N ASN A 60 -1.15 -0.03 12.43
CA ASN A 60 -0.85 -1.11 11.49
C ASN A 60 -1.07 -0.74 10.01
N ARG A 61 -1.29 0.54 9.70
CA ARG A 61 -1.38 0.99 8.30
C ARG A 61 -0.08 0.73 7.56
N VAL A 62 -0.18 0.36 6.28
CA VAL A 62 0.99 0.02 5.46
C VAL A 62 1.73 1.28 5.01
N PHE A 63 0.99 2.39 4.84
CA PHE A 63 1.56 3.62 4.33
C PHE A 63 1.16 4.85 5.13
N ASP A 64 2.08 5.81 5.18
CA ASP A 64 1.79 7.22 5.42
C ASP A 64 1.72 7.95 4.08
N ARG A 65 0.67 8.75 3.87
CA ARG A 65 0.58 9.57 2.66
C ARG A 65 1.40 10.85 2.85
N ILE A 66 2.40 11.06 1.99
CA ILE A 66 3.19 12.31 1.99
C ILE A 66 2.47 13.36 1.15
N LYS A 67 2.13 13.01 -0.10
CA LYS A 67 1.38 13.86 -1.02
C LYS A 67 0.60 13.00 -2.01
N ARG A 68 -0.16 13.62 -2.92
CA ARG A 68 -0.89 12.88 -3.96
C ARG A 68 0.09 12.02 -4.77
N GLY A 69 -0.12 10.70 -4.74
CA GLY A 69 0.68 9.74 -5.50
C GLY A 69 2.02 9.33 -4.86
N LEU A 70 2.35 9.83 -3.66
CA LEU A 70 3.60 9.52 -2.96
C LEU A 70 3.33 9.10 -1.51
N TYR A 71 3.93 7.98 -1.12
CA TYR A 71 3.67 7.29 0.15
C TYR A 71 4.97 6.87 0.81
N LYS A 72 5.02 6.90 2.13
CA LYS A 72 6.09 6.31 2.94
C LYS A 72 5.62 4.98 3.51
N VAL A 73 6.42 3.93 3.39
CA VAL A 73 6.15 2.62 3.99
C VAL A 73 6.34 2.70 5.51
N ARG A 74 5.40 2.15 6.28
CA ARG A 74 5.50 2.08 7.75
C ARG A 74 6.29 0.88 8.27
#